data_AF-A0A7R6SR02-F1
#
_entry.id   AF-A0A7R6SR02-F1
#
_cell.length_a   1.000
_cell.length_b   1.000
_cell.length_c   1.000
_cell.angle_alpha   90.00
_cell.angle_beta   90.00
_cell.angle_gamma   90.00
#
_symmetry.space_group_name_H-M   'P 1'
#
loop_
_entity.id
_entity.type
_entity.pdbx_description
1 polymer ?
#
loop_
_entity_poly.entity_id
_entity_poly.type
_entity_poly.pdbx_seq_one_letter_code
_entity_poly.pdbx_strand_id
1 'polypeptide(L)'
;MQAVAEQVFPGALTQDQARDQAQSLANQVEQAFVNQQPLVICGGGSKRFYGRPLEGETLSLSDYQGIVSYEPSELVITARAGTPLQVIETVLAEQGQMLGFEPPHYADNATLGGTIACGLSGPRRPYSGAARDFVLGVTMINGKGEILRFGGQVMKNVAGYDVSRLMSGAQGTLGVLLEISLKVIPMPAHEETRVLSCSQQQMQTLLCDLGRQPLPISATLFHNDQLYIRLSGATAGVHSAAQIIGGERLSTDQFWLQAKEQQHPFFHPAQPCWRLSLPPAAAAVPDALARHQLIEWGGAQRWLYSEADPCQIIQWAEANGGHATAVDRSEPGHTLFHPLSNALLPLTQRIKQSFDPAGILNPGRLYTEL
;
A
#
# COMPACT_ATOMS: atom_id res chain seq x y z
N MET A 1 16.86 -24.68 -10.49
CA MET A 1 15.80 -23.68 -10.26
C MET A 1 15.00 -23.93 -8.98
N GLN A 2 14.70 -25.17 -8.59
CA GLN A 2 14.06 -25.49 -7.30
C GLN A 2 14.98 -25.37 -6.07
N ALA A 3 16.30 -25.55 -6.27
CA ALA A 3 17.29 -25.59 -5.18
C ALA A 3 17.52 -24.26 -4.43
N VAL A 4 17.21 -23.09 -5.03
CA VAL A 4 17.42 -21.79 -4.37
C VAL A 4 16.25 -21.45 -3.43
N ALA A 5 15.03 -21.86 -3.77
CA ALA A 5 13.84 -21.62 -2.95
C ALA A 5 13.84 -22.46 -1.65
N GLU A 6 14.37 -23.69 -1.70
CA GLU A 6 14.48 -24.57 -0.52
C GLU A 6 15.62 -24.18 0.43
N GLN A 7 16.67 -23.50 -0.05
CA GLN A 7 17.88 -23.20 0.74
C GLN A 7 17.73 -21.99 1.68
N VAL A 8 16.70 -21.14 1.53
CA VAL A 8 16.64 -19.83 2.22
C VAL A 8 15.52 -19.72 3.27
N PHE A 9 14.59 -20.68 3.36
CA PHE A 9 13.42 -20.58 4.24
C PHE A 9 13.26 -21.79 5.19
N PRO A 10 13.68 -21.68 6.46
CA PRO A 10 13.25 -22.62 7.49
C PRO A 10 11.74 -22.43 7.73
N GLY A 11 10.94 -23.43 7.38
CA GLY A 11 9.47 -23.41 7.55
C GLY A 11 8.64 -23.21 6.27
N ALA A 12 9.26 -23.27 5.07
CA ALA A 12 8.50 -23.29 3.83
C ALA A 12 7.61 -24.54 3.75
N LEU A 13 6.30 -24.34 3.56
CA LEU A 13 5.38 -25.45 3.27
C LEU A 13 5.83 -26.16 2.00
N THR A 14 5.86 -27.49 2.05
CA THR A 14 5.99 -28.30 0.84
C THR A 14 4.83 -28.02 -0.11
N GLN A 15 4.96 -28.38 -1.38
CA GLN A 15 3.87 -28.17 -2.35
C GLN A 15 2.58 -28.88 -1.93
N ASP A 16 2.70 -30.10 -1.38
CA ASP A 16 1.54 -30.85 -0.88
C ASP A 16 0.91 -30.19 0.35
N GLN A 17 1.72 -29.79 1.34
CA GLN A 17 1.21 -29.08 2.52
C GLN A 17 0.50 -27.76 2.15
N ALA A 18 1.07 -27.01 1.20
CA ALA A 18 0.47 -25.77 0.73
C ALA A 18 -0.86 -26.04 0.01
N ARG A 19 -0.93 -27.08 -0.82
CA ARG A 19 -2.17 -27.47 -1.49
C ARG A 19 -3.25 -27.86 -0.49
N ASP A 20 -2.90 -28.65 0.53
CA ASP A 20 -3.83 -29.09 1.57
C ASP A 20 -4.35 -27.91 2.41
N GLN A 21 -3.47 -26.98 2.79
CA GLN A 21 -3.87 -25.77 3.51
C GLN A 21 -4.73 -24.85 2.65
N ALA A 22 -4.39 -24.65 1.38
CA ALA A 22 -5.21 -23.84 0.47
C ALA A 22 -6.61 -24.43 0.31
N GLN A 23 -6.72 -25.77 0.20
CA GLN A 23 -8.01 -26.45 0.15
C GLN A 23 -8.75 -26.36 1.49
N SER A 24 -8.06 -26.45 2.63
CA SER A 24 -8.66 -26.24 3.95
C SER A 24 -9.27 -24.83 4.10
N LEU A 25 -8.54 -23.80 3.68
CA LEU A 25 -9.02 -22.42 3.65
C LEU A 25 -10.23 -22.27 2.71
N ALA A 26 -10.19 -22.89 1.53
CA ALA A 26 -11.30 -22.90 0.59
C ALA A 26 -12.56 -23.54 1.19
N ASN A 27 -12.41 -24.68 1.86
CA ASN A 27 -13.51 -25.37 2.54
C ASN A 27 -14.10 -24.54 3.69
N GLN A 28 -13.27 -23.79 4.45
CA GLN A 28 -13.76 -22.87 5.49
C GLN A 28 -14.62 -21.74 4.89
N VAL A 29 -14.19 -21.17 3.76
CA VAL A 29 -14.97 -20.14 3.06
C VAL A 29 -16.26 -20.73 2.48
N GLU A 30 -16.23 -21.93 1.91
CA GLU A 30 -17.43 -22.63 1.43
C GLU A 30 -18.43 -22.90 2.56
N GLN A 31 -17.96 -23.35 3.73
CA GLN A 31 -18.82 -23.54 4.91
C GLN A 31 -19.43 -22.22 5.38
N ALA A 32 -18.65 -21.15 5.44
CA ALA A 32 -19.15 -19.83 5.78
C ALA A 32 -20.16 -19.31 4.76
N PHE A 33 -19.97 -19.62 3.46
CA PHE A 33 -20.91 -19.27 2.40
C PHE A 33 -22.25 -19.97 2.59
N VAL A 34 -22.24 -21.28 2.86
CA VAL A 34 -23.46 -22.08 3.13
C VAL A 34 -24.18 -21.57 4.39
N ASN A 35 -23.42 -21.22 5.43
CA ASN A 35 -23.97 -20.76 6.71
C ASN A 35 -24.29 -19.26 6.74
N GLN A 36 -23.99 -18.52 5.66
CA GLN A 36 -24.07 -17.04 5.60
C GLN A 36 -23.34 -16.35 6.75
N GLN A 37 -22.19 -16.90 7.13
CA GLN A 37 -21.42 -16.45 8.29
C GLN A 37 -20.33 -15.45 7.87
N PRO A 38 -20.31 -14.23 8.44
CA PRO A 38 -19.24 -13.27 8.20
C PRO A 38 -17.86 -13.81 8.59
N LEU A 39 -16.88 -13.58 7.73
CA LEU A 39 -15.47 -13.90 7.93
C LEU A 39 -14.63 -12.64 8.01
N VAL A 40 -13.72 -12.64 8.99
CA VAL A 40 -12.68 -11.63 9.21
C VAL A 40 -11.35 -12.20 8.72
N ILE A 41 -10.96 -11.84 7.50
CA ILE A 41 -9.71 -12.28 6.89
C ILE A 41 -8.55 -11.55 7.56
N CYS A 42 -7.63 -12.30 8.17
CA CYS A 42 -6.51 -11.73 8.91
C CYS A 42 -5.18 -12.41 8.53
N GLY A 43 -4.22 -11.60 8.09
CA GLY A 43 -2.79 -11.98 8.12
C GLY A 43 -2.23 -11.74 9.53
N GLY A 44 -1.11 -11.05 9.64
CA GLY A 44 -0.55 -10.69 10.95
C GLY A 44 -1.22 -9.50 11.66
N GLY A 45 -2.23 -8.86 11.05
CA GLY A 45 -3.03 -7.84 11.75
C GLY A 45 -2.35 -6.49 12.03
N SER A 46 -1.15 -6.22 11.48
CA SER A 46 -0.41 -4.97 11.70
C SER A 46 -1.13 -3.69 11.23
N LYS A 47 -2.16 -3.82 10.40
CA LYS A 47 -2.93 -2.72 9.79
C LYS A 47 -4.39 -2.67 10.26
N ARG A 48 -4.71 -3.27 11.42
CA ARG A 48 -6.09 -3.33 11.96
C ARG A 48 -6.75 -1.95 12.08
N PHE A 49 -5.96 -0.91 12.39
CA PHE A 49 -6.42 0.47 12.48
C PHE A 49 -7.07 1.00 11.18
N TYR A 50 -6.71 0.46 10.02
CA TYR A 50 -7.09 1.02 8.71
C TYR A 50 -8.28 0.28 8.08
N GLY A 51 -9.40 0.97 7.89
CA GLY A 51 -10.69 0.42 7.47
C GLY A 51 -11.76 0.63 8.54
N ARG A 52 -12.96 0.09 8.35
CA ARG A 52 -14.08 0.08 9.32
C ARG A 52 -14.00 -1.14 10.27
N PRO A 53 -14.61 -1.14 11.47
CA PRO A 53 -14.53 -2.31 12.36
C PRO A 53 -15.16 -3.53 11.70
N LEU A 54 -14.68 -4.71 12.05
CA LEU A 54 -15.09 -6.00 11.47
C LEU A 54 -15.72 -6.88 12.54
N GLU A 55 -16.79 -7.56 12.16
CA GLU A 55 -17.48 -8.56 12.97
C GLU A 55 -17.56 -9.87 12.19
N GLY A 56 -17.28 -11.00 12.86
CA GLY A 56 -17.31 -12.31 12.23
C GLY A 56 -16.26 -13.27 12.78
N GLU A 57 -16.23 -14.48 12.21
CA GLU A 57 -15.24 -15.50 12.54
C GLU A 57 -13.90 -15.20 11.86
N THR A 58 -12.78 -15.34 12.57
CA THR A 58 -11.47 -15.02 12.00
C THR A 58 -10.98 -16.13 11.08
N LEU A 59 -10.72 -15.80 9.81
CA LEU A 59 -10.01 -16.63 8.86
C LEU A 59 -8.53 -16.21 8.82
N SER A 60 -7.68 -16.96 9.53
CA SER A 60 -6.24 -16.65 9.64
C SER A 60 -5.45 -17.19 8.44
N LEU A 61 -4.63 -16.33 7.86
CA LEU A 61 -3.66 -16.70 6.81
C LEU A 61 -2.23 -16.78 7.35
N SER A 62 -2.04 -16.60 8.66
CA SER A 62 -0.72 -16.53 9.26
C SER A 62 0.11 -17.78 9.02
N ASP A 63 -0.50 -18.97 8.89
CA ASP A 63 0.24 -20.21 8.67
C ASP A 63 0.51 -20.50 7.18
N TYR A 64 -0.15 -19.79 6.26
CA TYR A 64 0.03 -19.96 4.81
C TYR A 64 1.20 -19.12 4.31
N GLN A 65 2.43 -19.54 4.66
CA GLN A 65 3.66 -18.78 4.43
C GLN A 65 4.65 -19.45 3.45
N GLY A 66 5.55 -18.64 2.91
CA GLY A 66 6.70 -19.09 2.12
C GLY A 66 6.75 -18.47 0.73
N ILE A 67 7.96 -18.38 0.18
CA ILE A 67 8.20 -17.99 -1.21
C ILE A 67 7.91 -19.21 -2.10
N VAL A 68 7.04 -19.03 -3.10
CA VAL A 68 6.67 -20.07 -4.07
C VAL A 68 7.70 -20.13 -5.19
N SER A 69 8.11 -18.98 -5.71
CA SER A 69 9.17 -18.86 -6.71
C SER A 69 9.83 -17.48 -6.62
N TYR A 70 11.11 -17.42 -6.95
CA TYR A 70 11.85 -16.17 -7.06
C TYR A 70 12.82 -16.29 -8.23
N GLU A 71 12.67 -15.40 -9.21
CA GLU A 71 13.51 -15.33 -10.40
C GLU A 71 14.22 -13.96 -10.41
N PRO A 72 15.41 -13.85 -9.77
CA PRO A 72 16.10 -12.57 -9.60
C PRO A 72 16.43 -11.88 -10.94
N SER A 73 16.77 -12.63 -11.99
CA SER A 73 17.07 -12.08 -13.32
C SER A 73 15.84 -11.48 -13.99
N GLU A 74 14.65 -12.00 -13.70
CA GLU A 74 13.37 -11.53 -14.24
C GLU A 74 12.73 -10.44 -13.37
N LEU A 75 13.32 -10.14 -12.20
CA LEU A 75 12.77 -9.20 -11.22
C LEU A 75 11.34 -9.58 -10.79
N VAL A 76 11.07 -10.88 -10.60
CA VAL A 76 9.75 -11.39 -10.18
C VAL A 76 9.88 -12.31 -8.99
N ILE A 77 9.02 -12.08 -7.99
CA ILE A 77 8.85 -12.95 -6.83
C ILE A 77 7.38 -13.34 -6.67
N THR A 78 7.10 -14.61 -6.44
CA THR A 78 5.78 -15.12 -6.05
C THR A 78 5.88 -15.68 -4.64
N ALA A 79 5.05 -15.19 -3.73
CA ALA A 79 5.02 -15.65 -2.35
C ALA A 79 3.60 -15.78 -1.82
N ARG A 80 3.44 -16.61 -0.78
CA ARG A 80 2.17 -16.83 -0.11
C ARG A 80 1.80 -15.62 0.75
N ALA A 81 0.50 -15.36 0.88
CA ALA A 81 -0.04 -14.16 1.50
C ALA A 81 0.27 -14.05 3.01
N GLY A 82 0.46 -15.17 3.70
CA GLY A 82 0.89 -15.21 5.09
C GLY A 82 2.36 -14.88 5.31
N THR A 83 3.19 -14.85 4.25
CA THR A 83 4.63 -14.65 4.37
C THR A 83 4.94 -13.29 5.00
N PRO A 84 5.76 -13.24 6.08
CA PRO A 84 6.16 -11.98 6.68
C PRO A 84 6.91 -11.10 5.69
N LEU A 85 6.57 -9.81 5.68
CA LEU A 85 7.09 -8.83 4.74
C LEU A 85 8.60 -8.65 4.90
N GLN A 86 9.10 -8.65 6.14
CA GLN A 86 10.53 -8.56 6.46
C GLN A 86 11.34 -9.70 5.82
N VAL A 87 10.78 -10.91 5.75
CA VAL A 87 11.49 -12.03 5.13
C VAL A 87 11.60 -11.85 3.63
N ILE A 88 10.54 -11.35 2.97
CA ILE A 88 10.59 -10.99 1.55
C ILE A 88 11.65 -9.92 1.31
N GLU A 89 11.65 -8.85 2.10
CA GLU A 89 12.63 -7.77 1.96
C GLU A 89 14.08 -8.25 2.16
N THR A 90 14.30 -9.17 3.11
CA THR A 90 15.62 -9.79 3.35
C THR A 90 16.10 -10.58 2.13
N VAL A 91 15.24 -11.46 1.58
CA VAL A 91 15.58 -12.26 0.39
C VAL A 91 15.86 -11.38 -0.83
N LEU A 92 15.09 -10.30 -1.01
CA LEU A 92 15.34 -9.35 -2.10
C LEU A 92 16.66 -8.60 -1.89
N ALA A 93 16.97 -8.18 -0.67
CA ALA A 93 18.20 -7.46 -0.35
C ALA A 93 19.46 -8.29 -0.61
N GLU A 94 19.41 -9.61 -0.37
CA GLU A 94 20.52 -10.54 -0.71
C GLU A 94 20.86 -10.53 -2.21
N GLN A 95 19.89 -10.20 -3.08
CA GLN A 95 20.08 -10.06 -4.53
C GLN A 95 20.21 -8.59 -4.98
N GLY A 96 20.35 -7.64 -4.04
CA GLY A 96 20.39 -6.21 -4.35
C GLY A 96 19.10 -5.67 -4.96
N GLN A 97 17.95 -6.21 -4.54
CA GLN A 97 16.61 -5.87 -5.03
C GLN A 97 15.71 -5.40 -3.89
N MET A 98 14.60 -4.73 -4.22
CA MET A 98 13.65 -4.19 -3.24
C MET A 98 12.22 -4.15 -3.77
N LEU A 99 11.25 -4.02 -2.85
CA LEU A 99 9.87 -3.68 -3.18
C LEU A 99 9.77 -2.19 -3.53
N GLY A 100 9.51 -1.90 -4.81
CA GLY A 100 9.60 -0.53 -5.34
C GLY A 100 8.54 0.46 -4.87
N PHE A 101 7.51 0.00 -4.15
CA PHE A 101 6.49 0.87 -3.56
C PHE A 101 6.71 1.14 -2.06
N GLU A 102 7.81 0.63 -1.48
CA GLU A 102 8.23 0.83 -0.08
C GLU A 102 7.08 0.61 0.92
N PRO A 103 6.55 -0.61 1.06
CA PRO A 103 5.40 -0.86 1.93
C PRO A 103 5.69 -0.48 3.39
N PRO A 104 4.73 0.19 4.06
CA PRO A 104 4.77 0.34 5.51
C PRO A 104 4.40 -0.96 6.22
N HIS A 105 5.15 -1.29 7.26
CA HIS A 105 4.93 -2.49 8.06
C HIS A 105 3.87 -2.25 9.13
N TYR A 106 4.01 -1.14 9.88
CA TYR A 106 3.32 -0.72 11.10
C TYR A 106 3.52 -1.62 12.33
N ALA A 107 3.90 -2.88 12.14
CA ALA A 107 4.35 -3.80 13.18
C ALA A 107 5.18 -4.93 12.55
N ASP A 108 5.98 -5.64 13.35
CA ASP A 108 6.91 -6.68 12.89
C ASP A 108 6.21 -7.88 12.24
N ASN A 109 4.92 -8.08 12.52
CA ASN A 109 4.12 -9.17 11.96
C ASN A 109 3.40 -8.79 10.65
N ALA A 110 3.82 -7.74 9.95
CA ALA A 110 3.27 -7.40 8.65
C ALA A 110 3.44 -8.55 7.64
N THR A 111 2.38 -8.93 6.94
CA THR A 111 2.43 -9.98 5.90
C THR A 111 2.24 -9.41 4.50
N LEU A 112 2.68 -10.15 3.48
CA LEU A 112 2.50 -9.78 2.08
C LEU A 112 1.02 -9.56 1.72
N GLY A 113 0.16 -10.50 2.10
CA GLY A 113 -1.27 -10.45 1.83
C GLY A 113 -1.94 -9.24 2.45
N GLY A 114 -1.67 -8.97 3.73
CA GLY A 114 -2.20 -7.78 4.41
C GLY A 114 -1.70 -6.48 3.79
N THR A 115 -0.45 -6.44 3.34
CA THR A 115 0.17 -5.28 2.69
C THR A 115 -0.51 -4.95 1.37
N ILE A 116 -0.72 -5.95 0.51
CA ILE A 116 -1.41 -5.77 -0.78
C ILE A 116 -2.89 -5.49 -0.55
N ALA A 117 -3.57 -6.23 0.32
CA ALA A 117 -4.99 -6.01 0.61
C ALA A 117 -5.27 -4.59 1.12
N CYS A 118 -4.36 -3.99 1.91
CA CYS A 118 -4.50 -2.59 2.35
C CYS A 118 -4.10 -1.56 1.28
N GLY A 119 -3.30 -1.94 0.28
CA GLY A 119 -2.91 -1.07 -0.83
C GLY A 119 -2.07 0.15 -0.42
N LEU A 120 -1.46 0.11 0.76
CA LEU A 120 -0.63 1.20 1.29
C LEU A 120 0.75 1.18 0.63
N SER A 121 1.32 2.35 0.40
CA SER A 121 2.64 2.52 -0.24
C SER A 121 3.38 3.65 0.44
N GLY A 122 4.70 3.56 0.44
CA GLY A 122 5.59 4.50 1.09
C GLY A 122 5.95 5.73 0.26
N PRO A 123 7.00 6.46 0.67
CA PRO A 123 7.42 7.73 0.07
C PRO A 123 7.75 7.64 -1.43
N ARG A 124 8.19 6.47 -1.91
CA ARG A 124 8.55 6.24 -3.32
C ARG A 124 7.38 6.14 -4.31
N ARG A 125 6.15 6.00 -3.83
CA ARG A 125 4.97 5.74 -4.67
C ARG A 125 4.88 6.58 -5.95
N PRO A 126 5.05 7.92 -5.95
CA PRO A 126 4.86 8.71 -7.17
C PRO A 126 5.95 8.50 -8.22
N TYR A 127 7.13 8.04 -7.78
CA TYR A 127 8.33 7.94 -8.61
C TYR A 127 8.56 6.52 -9.13
N SER A 128 8.01 5.50 -8.48
CA SER A 128 8.19 4.10 -8.91
C SER A 128 6.89 3.29 -9.03
N GLY A 129 5.77 3.80 -8.53
CA GLY A 129 4.45 3.15 -8.58
C GLY A 129 3.88 2.79 -7.20
N ALA A 130 2.57 2.60 -7.15
CA ALA A 130 1.85 2.12 -5.97
C ALA A 130 1.88 0.60 -5.88
N ALA A 131 1.51 0.03 -4.72
CA ALA A 131 1.45 -1.41 -4.48
C ALA A 131 0.79 -2.19 -5.64
N ARG A 132 -0.36 -1.73 -6.13
CA ARG A 132 -1.07 -2.33 -7.27
C ARG A 132 -0.25 -2.39 -8.55
N ASP A 133 0.62 -1.41 -8.80
CA ASP A 133 1.40 -1.31 -10.04
C ASP A 133 2.54 -2.36 -10.07
N PHE A 134 2.83 -2.96 -8.92
CA PHE A 134 3.78 -4.07 -8.76
C PHE A 134 3.13 -5.45 -8.76
N VAL A 135 1.80 -5.56 -8.62
CA VAL A 135 1.10 -6.85 -8.67
C VAL A 135 0.99 -7.32 -10.12
N LEU A 136 1.56 -8.49 -10.40
CA LEU A 136 1.54 -9.16 -11.71
C LEU A 136 0.44 -10.23 -11.81
N GLY A 137 0.12 -10.86 -10.67
CA GLY A 137 -0.87 -11.93 -10.60
C GLY A 137 -1.18 -12.33 -9.17
N VAL A 138 -2.34 -12.94 -8.97
CA VAL A 138 -2.81 -13.43 -7.67
C VAL A 138 -3.51 -14.78 -7.81
N THR A 139 -3.31 -15.66 -6.83
CA THR A 139 -4.18 -16.79 -6.54
C THR A 139 -5.04 -16.39 -5.33
N MET A 140 -6.36 -16.60 -5.39
CA MET A 140 -7.29 -16.16 -4.34
C MET A 140 -8.47 -17.13 -4.19
N ILE A 141 -9.15 -17.07 -3.04
CA ILE A 141 -10.45 -17.74 -2.81
C ILE A 141 -11.56 -16.68 -2.88
N ASN A 142 -12.60 -16.91 -3.69
CA ASN A 142 -13.76 -16.03 -3.74
C ASN A 142 -14.76 -16.35 -2.60
N GLY A 143 -15.82 -15.57 -2.43
CA GLY A 143 -16.82 -15.78 -1.37
C GLY A 143 -17.65 -17.06 -1.50
N LYS A 144 -17.45 -17.87 -2.55
CA LYS A 144 -18.05 -19.22 -2.67
C LYS A 144 -17.11 -20.35 -2.25
N GLY A 145 -15.85 -20.04 -1.93
CA GLY A 145 -14.83 -21.06 -1.66
C GLY A 145 -14.07 -21.55 -2.91
N GLU A 146 -14.27 -20.93 -4.07
CA GLU A 146 -13.57 -21.32 -5.30
C GLU A 146 -12.17 -20.69 -5.36
N ILE A 147 -11.15 -21.50 -5.66
CA ILE A 147 -9.78 -21.01 -5.89
C ILE A 147 -9.67 -20.49 -7.33
N LEU A 148 -9.41 -19.20 -7.47
CA LEU A 148 -9.27 -18.49 -8.72
C LEU A 148 -7.83 -17.99 -8.92
N ARG A 149 -7.40 -17.92 -10.18
CA ARG A 149 -6.08 -17.39 -10.57
C ARG A 149 -6.25 -16.27 -11.58
N PHE A 150 -5.62 -15.14 -11.30
CA PHE A 150 -5.68 -13.94 -12.13
C PHE A 150 -4.29 -13.40 -12.43
N GLY A 151 -4.10 -12.87 -13.64
CA GLY A 151 -2.80 -12.39 -14.09
C GLY A 151 -1.81 -13.52 -14.39
N GLY A 152 -0.53 -13.19 -14.38
CA GLY A 152 0.55 -14.13 -14.69
C GLY A 152 1.91 -13.44 -14.70
N GLN A 153 3.00 -14.20 -14.71
CA GLN A 153 4.37 -13.69 -14.66
C GLN A 153 4.82 -13.04 -15.99
N VAL A 154 4.01 -13.09 -17.05
CA VAL A 154 4.39 -12.62 -18.39
C VAL A 154 3.98 -11.17 -18.65
N MET A 155 4.85 -10.42 -19.33
CA MET A 155 4.70 -8.98 -19.63
C MET A 155 3.50 -8.61 -20.52
N LYS A 156 2.79 -9.58 -21.11
CA LYS A 156 1.63 -9.35 -21.98
C LYS A 156 0.40 -10.09 -21.44
N ASN A 157 -0.35 -9.43 -20.55
CA ASN A 157 -1.68 -9.86 -20.13
C ASN A 157 -2.72 -8.98 -20.84
N VAL A 158 -3.03 -9.28 -22.11
CA VAL A 158 -3.84 -8.41 -23.01
C VAL A 158 -5.30 -8.86 -23.14
N ALA A 159 -5.79 -9.75 -22.26
CA ALA A 159 -7.17 -10.22 -22.28
C ALA A 159 -7.83 -10.08 -20.91
N GLY A 160 -8.97 -9.37 -20.87
CA GLY A 160 -9.82 -9.24 -19.69
C GLY A 160 -9.50 -8.06 -18.78
N TYR A 161 -10.25 -7.98 -17.66
CA TYR A 161 -10.06 -6.97 -16.62
C TYR A 161 -8.89 -7.37 -15.70
N ASP A 162 -8.13 -6.37 -15.24
CA ASP A 162 -6.98 -6.59 -14.34
C ASP A 162 -7.42 -6.80 -12.88
N VAL A 163 -7.96 -8.00 -12.62
CA VAL A 163 -8.42 -8.42 -11.30
C VAL A 163 -7.28 -8.46 -10.28
N SER A 164 -6.06 -8.79 -10.71
CA SER A 164 -4.87 -8.78 -9.86
C SER A 164 -4.64 -7.42 -9.21
N ARG A 165 -4.73 -6.33 -9.98
CA ARG A 165 -4.57 -4.98 -9.43
C ARG A 165 -5.77 -4.53 -8.61
N LEU A 166 -6.97 -5.00 -8.95
CA LEU A 166 -8.19 -4.72 -8.18
C LEU A 166 -8.10 -5.21 -6.73
N MET A 167 -7.39 -6.31 -6.48
CA MET A 167 -7.21 -6.83 -5.11
C MET A 167 -6.41 -5.90 -4.20
N SER A 168 -5.56 -5.05 -4.78
CA SER A 168 -4.77 -4.10 -4.00
C SER A 168 -5.66 -2.97 -3.48
N GLY A 169 -5.82 -2.89 -2.16
CA GLY A 169 -6.72 -1.93 -1.51
C GLY A 169 -8.15 -2.44 -1.32
N ALA A 170 -8.48 -3.66 -1.76
CA ALA A 170 -9.80 -4.27 -1.54
C ALA A 170 -10.05 -4.69 -0.08
N GLN A 171 -9.02 -4.69 0.78
CA GLN A 171 -9.09 -5.07 2.20
C GLN A 171 -9.82 -6.41 2.46
N GLY A 172 -9.65 -7.39 1.58
CA GLY A 172 -10.26 -8.72 1.70
C GLY A 172 -11.75 -8.79 1.33
N THR A 173 -12.38 -7.68 0.95
CA THR A 173 -13.83 -7.63 0.63
C THR A 173 -14.22 -8.35 -0.67
N LEU A 174 -13.24 -8.65 -1.51
CA LEU A 174 -13.40 -9.31 -2.81
C LEU A 174 -12.82 -10.73 -2.83
N GLY A 175 -12.21 -11.19 -1.74
CA GLY A 175 -11.61 -12.52 -1.68
C GLY A 175 -10.41 -12.62 -0.75
N VAL A 176 -10.03 -13.87 -0.50
CA VAL A 176 -8.90 -14.26 0.34
C VAL A 176 -7.67 -14.43 -0.55
N LEU A 177 -6.68 -13.56 -0.44
CA LEU A 177 -5.42 -13.69 -1.20
C LEU A 177 -4.63 -14.90 -0.68
N LEU A 178 -4.27 -15.84 -1.56
CA LEU A 178 -3.42 -16.98 -1.23
C LEU A 178 -1.98 -16.74 -1.68
N GLU A 179 -1.76 -16.44 -2.95
CA GLU A 179 -0.43 -16.23 -3.53
C GLU A 179 -0.41 -14.94 -4.32
N ILE A 180 0.70 -14.20 -4.24
CA ILE A 180 0.84 -12.93 -4.92
C ILE A 180 2.17 -12.94 -5.66
N SER A 181 2.12 -12.65 -6.96
CA SER A 181 3.28 -12.42 -7.81
C SER A 181 3.52 -10.92 -7.93
N LEU A 182 4.71 -10.48 -7.52
CA LEU A 182 5.14 -9.10 -7.59
C LEU A 182 6.33 -8.97 -8.56
N LYS A 183 6.33 -7.88 -9.34
CA LYS A 183 7.60 -7.37 -9.88
C LYS A 183 8.37 -6.70 -8.74
N VAL A 184 9.69 -6.74 -8.80
CA VAL A 184 10.60 -6.04 -7.89
C VAL A 184 11.51 -5.12 -8.69
N ILE A 185 12.32 -4.30 -8.01
CA ILE A 185 13.27 -3.41 -8.68
C ILE A 185 14.66 -3.56 -8.07
N PRO A 186 15.73 -3.27 -8.83
CA PRO A 186 17.06 -3.14 -8.25
C PRO A 186 17.10 -2.06 -7.16
N MET A 187 17.88 -2.30 -6.11
CA MET A 187 18.23 -1.25 -5.15
C MET A 187 19.08 -0.17 -5.85
N PRO A 188 18.89 1.10 -5.51
CA PRO A 188 19.73 2.18 -6.03
C PRO A 188 21.17 2.03 -5.52
N ALA A 189 22.15 2.36 -6.37
CA ALA A 189 23.56 2.32 -5.99
C ALA A 189 23.93 3.40 -4.96
N HIS A 190 23.20 4.51 -4.95
CA HIS A 190 23.36 5.59 -4.00
C HIS A 190 22.01 6.24 -3.68
N GLU A 191 21.81 6.59 -2.42
CA GLU A 191 20.74 7.47 -1.97
C GLU A 191 21.32 8.66 -1.20
N GLU A 192 20.73 9.83 -1.40
CA GLU A 192 21.06 11.03 -0.66
C GLU A 192 19.81 11.88 -0.46
N THR A 193 19.67 12.52 0.71
CA THR A 193 18.56 13.43 0.99
C THR A 193 19.06 14.87 1.12
N ARG A 194 18.40 15.79 0.42
CA ARG A 194 18.62 17.24 0.51
C ARG A 194 17.49 17.92 1.27
N VAL A 195 17.85 18.87 2.12
CA VAL A 195 16.93 19.65 2.96
C VAL A 195 17.02 21.12 2.57
N LEU A 196 15.88 21.71 2.22
CA LEU A 196 15.78 23.13 1.86
C LEU A 196 14.80 23.82 2.80
N SER A 197 15.15 25.02 3.25
CA SER A 197 14.20 25.90 3.95
C SER A 197 13.42 26.72 2.93
N CYS A 198 12.10 26.57 2.92
CA CYS A 198 11.22 27.27 1.99
C CYS A 198 9.78 27.33 2.53
N SER A 199 9.02 28.35 2.13
CA SER A 199 7.57 28.37 2.40
C SER A 199 6.85 27.31 1.58
N GLN A 200 5.61 26.99 1.96
CA GLN A 200 4.77 26.05 1.20
C GLN A 200 4.59 26.47 -0.27
N GLN A 201 4.42 27.77 -0.54
CA GLN A 201 4.28 28.28 -1.91
C GLN A 201 5.57 28.07 -2.72
N GLN A 202 6.72 28.36 -2.11
CA GLN A 202 8.02 28.12 -2.73
C GLN A 202 8.26 26.63 -2.99
N MET A 203 7.88 25.76 -2.05
CA MET A 203 7.93 24.31 -2.21
C MET A 203 7.13 23.85 -3.44
N GLN A 204 5.90 24.35 -3.63
CA GLN A 204 5.07 23.99 -4.78
C GLN A 204 5.72 24.38 -6.12
N THR A 205 6.23 25.62 -6.21
CA THR A 205 6.96 26.10 -7.38
C THR A 205 8.19 25.23 -7.66
N LEU A 206 9.02 24.99 -6.63
CA LEU A 206 10.23 24.19 -6.73
C LEU A 206 9.94 22.76 -7.20
N LEU A 207 8.96 22.08 -6.61
CA LEU A 207 8.61 20.71 -7.00
C LEU A 207 8.05 20.63 -8.42
N CYS A 208 7.31 21.65 -8.87
CA CYS A 208 6.87 21.73 -10.27
C CYS A 208 8.06 21.90 -11.22
N ASP A 209 9.04 22.73 -10.86
CA ASP A 209 10.22 22.98 -11.70
C ASP A 209 11.18 21.79 -11.74
N LEU A 210 11.39 21.12 -10.60
CA LEU A 210 12.16 19.88 -10.53
C LEU A 210 11.46 18.73 -11.27
N GLY A 211 10.13 18.64 -11.20
CA GLY A 211 9.34 17.60 -11.88
C GLY A 211 9.40 17.67 -13.41
N ARG A 212 9.87 18.78 -13.99
CA ARG A 212 10.10 18.93 -15.44
C ARG A 212 11.49 18.47 -15.89
N GLN A 213 12.34 18.08 -14.94
CA GLN A 213 13.71 17.66 -15.19
C GLN A 213 13.85 16.15 -14.95
N PRO A 214 14.77 15.46 -15.65
CA PRO A 214 15.00 14.03 -15.47
C PRO A 214 15.86 13.75 -14.22
N LEU A 215 15.43 14.27 -13.07
CA LEU A 215 16.15 14.10 -11.80
C LEU A 215 15.76 12.76 -11.14
N PRO A 216 16.71 12.07 -10.48
CA PRO A 216 16.47 10.80 -9.81
C PRO A 216 15.75 10.98 -8.46
N ILE A 217 14.69 11.81 -8.41
CA ILE A 217 13.89 12.02 -7.20
C ILE A 217 13.10 10.75 -6.91
N SER A 218 13.19 10.29 -5.67
CA SER A 218 12.55 9.06 -5.21
C SER A 218 11.64 9.25 -4.01
N ALA A 219 11.66 10.41 -3.34
CA ALA A 219 10.70 10.79 -2.32
C ALA A 219 10.79 12.30 -2.04
N THR A 220 9.68 12.87 -1.57
CA THR A 220 9.63 14.24 -1.07
C THR A 220 8.73 14.33 0.15
N LEU A 221 9.10 15.13 1.14
CA LEU A 221 8.31 15.44 2.31
C LEU A 221 8.50 16.90 2.69
N PHE A 222 7.43 17.61 2.99
CA PHE A 222 7.46 18.99 3.43
C PHE A 222 6.72 19.13 4.77
N HIS A 223 7.39 19.70 5.76
CA HIS A 223 6.85 19.96 7.08
C HIS A 223 7.64 21.09 7.76
N ASN A 224 6.94 22.01 8.44
CA ASN A 224 7.52 23.15 9.15
C ASN A 224 8.55 23.95 8.32
N ASP A 225 8.14 24.41 7.14
CA ASP A 225 8.96 25.20 6.20
C ASP A 225 10.28 24.52 5.77
N GLN A 226 10.34 23.19 5.88
CA GLN A 226 11.45 22.38 5.38
C GLN A 226 10.96 21.38 4.35
N LEU A 227 11.59 21.41 3.17
CA LEU A 227 11.42 20.44 2.10
C LEU A 227 12.58 19.45 2.09
N TYR A 228 12.25 18.17 2.24
CA TYR A 228 13.15 17.03 2.16
C TYR A 228 12.97 16.38 0.78
N ILE A 229 14.05 16.18 0.05
CA ILE A 229 14.06 15.54 -1.27
C ILE A 229 15.05 14.39 -1.25
N ARG A 230 14.55 13.15 -1.40
CA ARG A 230 15.41 11.97 -1.57
C ARG A 230 15.74 11.77 -3.04
N LEU A 231 17.01 11.56 -3.30
CA LEU A 231 17.56 11.18 -4.60
C LEU A 231 18.04 9.74 -4.53
N SER A 232 17.71 8.94 -5.55
CA SER A 232 18.09 7.52 -5.59
C SER A 232 18.46 7.08 -7.00
N GLY A 233 19.66 6.54 -7.17
CA GLY A 233 20.10 6.05 -8.48
C GLY A 233 21.59 5.78 -8.55
N ALA A 234 22.18 5.96 -9.72
CA ALA A 234 23.63 5.88 -9.90
C ALA A 234 24.33 7.06 -9.19
N THR A 235 25.49 6.80 -8.57
CA THR A 235 26.22 7.78 -7.75
C THR A 235 26.45 9.12 -8.45
N ALA A 236 26.89 9.10 -9.72
CA ALA A 236 27.11 10.32 -10.49
C ALA A 236 25.82 11.11 -10.75
N GLY A 237 24.71 10.42 -11.02
CA GLY A 237 23.40 11.03 -11.26
C GLY A 237 22.84 11.67 -9.99
N VAL A 238 22.96 10.98 -8.86
CA VAL A 238 22.56 11.53 -7.55
C VAL A 238 23.40 12.75 -7.20
N HIS A 239 24.73 12.69 -7.35
CA HIS A 239 25.60 13.83 -7.03
C HIS A 239 25.31 15.06 -7.89
N SER A 240 25.10 14.88 -9.20
CA SER A 240 24.72 15.96 -10.11
C SER A 240 23.37 16.59 -9.73
N ALA A 241 22.36 15.76 -9.48
CA ALA A 241 21.04 16.23 -9.05
C ALA A 241 21.08 16.96 -7.70
N ALA A 242 21.89 16.47 -6.77
CA ALA A 242 22.14 17.10 -5.48
C ALA A 242 22.75 18.51 -5.61
N GLN A 243 23.66 18.73 -6.57
CA GLN A 243 24.23 20.05 -6.84
C GLN A 243 23.17 21.02 -7.43
N ILE A 244 22.30 20.51 -8.31
CA ILE A 244 21.20 21.29 -8.90
C ILE A 244 20.18 21.71 -7.83
N ILE A 245 19.80 20.78 -6.95
CA ILE A 245 18.82 21.01 -5.89
C ILE A 245 19.41 21.90 -4.78
N GLY A 246 20.68 21.71 -4.44
CA GLY A 246 21.32 22.40 -3.32
C GLY A 246 20.78 21.93 -1.97
N GLY A 247 20.79 22.83 -0.98
CA GLY A 247 20.35 22.53 0.39
C GLY A 247 21.35 21.71 1.21
N GLU A 248 21.02 21.52 2.48
CA GLU A 248 21.84 20.75 3.40
C GLU A 248 21.65 19.25 3.17
N ARG A 249 22.72 18.47 3.32
CA ARG A 249 22.63 17.01 3.26
C ARG A 249 22.12 16.48 4.60
N LEU A 250 21.07 15.68 4.57
CA LEU A 250 20.66 14.92 5.75
C LEU A 250 21.60 13.72 5.96
N SER A 251 22.05 13.53 7.19
CA SER A 251 23.07 12.52 7.53
C SER A 251 22.53 11.11 7.75
N THR A 252 21.21 10.92 7.87
CA THR A 252 20.58 9.65 8.22
C THR A 252 19.39 9.31 7.35
N ASP A 253 19.28 8.05 6.97
CA ASP A 253 18.15 7.51 6.20
C ASP A 253 16.97 7.10 7.10
N GLN A 254 17.14 7.14 8.43
CA GLN A 254 16.09 6.87 9.41
C GLN A 254 14.85 7.76 9.22
N PHE A 255 15.04 8.97 8.68
CA PHE A 255 13.95 9.89 8.39
C PHE A 255 12.89 9.28 7.45
N TRP A 256 13.32 8.60 6.37
CA TRP A 256 12.39 8.00 5.43
C TRP A 256 11.75 6.73 5.96
N LEU A 257 12.45 5.99 6.83
CA LEU A 257 11.86 4.88 7.56
C LEU A 257 10.73 5.39 8.48
N GLN A 258 10.98 6.46 9.23
CA GLN A 258 9.97 7.09 10.08
C GLN A 258 8.80 7.67 9.28
N ALA A 259 9.05 8.29 8.12
CA ALA A 259 7.98 8.76 7.25
C ALA A 259 7.13 7.60 6.72
N LYS A 260 7.79 6.54 6.20
CA LYS A 260 7.13 5.32 5.70
C LYS A 260 6.27 4.68 6.78
N GLU A 261 6.81 4.44 7.97
CA GLU A 261 6.11 3.81 9.10
C GLU A 261 5.18 4.78 9.85
N GLN A 262 5.07 6.04 9.41
CA GLN A 262 4.28 7.11 10.05
C GLN A 262 4.65 7.34 11.53
N GLN A 263 5.94 7.22 11.83
CA GLN A 263 6.55 7.53 13.13
C GLN A 263 7.16 8.94 13.17
N HIS A 264 7.10 9.68 12.06
CA HIS A 264 7.51 11.08 12.01
C HIS A 264 6.71 11.91 13.05
N PRO A 265 7.32 12.90 13.74
CA PRO A 265 6.68 13.63 14.85
C PRO A 265 5.34 14.31 14.55
N PHE A 266 5.02 14.55 13.28
CA PHE A 266 3.71 15.03 12.85
C PHE A 266 2.57 14.05 13.19
N PHE A 267 2.81 12.74 13.13
CA PHE A 267 1.78 11.73 13.35
C PHE A 267 1.59 11.49 14.86
N HIS A 268 0.41 11.87 15.34
CA HIS A 268 -0.06 11.63 16.69
C HIS A 268 -1.22 10.64 16.68
N PRO A 269 -1.17 9.56 17.50
CA PRO A 269 -2.19 8.52 17.50
C PRO A 269 -3.51 8.98 18.15
N ALA A 270 -3.50 10.06 18.95
CA ALA A 270 -4.63 10.47 19.77
C ALA A 270 -5.76 11.23 19.03
N GLN A 271 -5.61 11.46 17.72
CA GLN A 271 -6.60 12.19 16.92
C GLN A 271 -6.73 11.54 15.54
N PRO A 272 -7.92 11.58 14.92
CA PRO A 272 -8.09 11.21 13.52
C PRO A 272 -7.21 12.07 12.61
N CYS A 273 -6.35 11.41 11.84
CA CYS A 273 -5.50 12.08 10.86
C CYS A 273 -6.12 11.96 9.48
N TRP A 274 -6.33 13.08 8.81
CA TRP A 274 -6.83 13.14 7.45
C TRP A 274 -5.70 12.93 6.46
N ARG A 275 -5.95 12.06 5.49
CA ARG A 275 -5.11 11.79 4.33
C ARG A 275 -5.83 12.27 3.08
N LEU A 276 -5.31 13.33 2.47
CA LEU A 276 -5.83 13.88 1.22
C LEU A 276 -4.93 13.44 0.07
N SER A 277 -5.54 12.89 -0.98
CA SER A 277 -4.87 12.56 -2.24
C SER A 277 -5.36 13.53 -3.31
N LEU A 278 -4.48 14.41 -3.76
CA LEU A 278 -4.79 15.55 -4.63
C LEU A 278 -3.84 15.56 -5.85
N PRO A 279 -4.20 16.24 -6.93
CA PRO A 279 -3.22 16.65 -7.93
C PRO A 279 -2.08 17.46 -7.27
N PRO A 280 -0.81 17.29 -7.67
CA PRO A 280 0.32 18.04 -7.12
C PRO A 280 0.12 19.56 -7.10
N ALA A 281 -0.54 20.10 -8.14
CA ALA A 281 -0.81 21.52 -8.32
C ALA A 281 -2.11 22.01 -7.63
N ALA A 282 -2.76 21.18 -6.80
CA ALA A 282 -3.97 21.59 -6.09
C ALA A 282 -3.71 22.79 -5.17
N ALA A 283 -4.74 23.65 -5.00
CA ALA A 283 -4.65 24.84 -4.16
C ALA A 283 -4.23 24.50 -2.72
N ALA A 284 -3.65 25.46 -2.00
CA ALA A 284 -3.34 25.29 -0.58
C ALA A 284 -4.61 24.98 0.22
N VAL A 285 -4.49 24.10 1.22
CA VAL A 285 -5.59 23.83 2.16
C VAL A 285 -5.88 25.14 2.92
N PRO A 286 -7.14 25.61 2.98
CA PRO A 286 -7.49 26.80 3.74
C PRO A 286 -7.23 26.60 5.24
N ASP A 287 -6.77 27.66 5.92
CA ASP A 287 -6.53 27.65 7.38
C ASP A 287 -7.77 27.26 8.20
N ALA A 288 -8.97 27.49 7.66
CA ALA A 288 -10.23 27.10 8.27
C ALA A 288 -10.41 25.57 8.33
N LEU A 289 -9.76 24.81 7.44
CA LEU A 289 -9.74 23.36 7.46
C LEU A 289 -8.53 22.83 8.23
N ALA A 290 -7.33 23.32 7.94
CA ALA A 290 -6.14 22.95 8.70
C ALA A 290 -5.03 23.99 8.56
N ARG A 291 -4.39 24.30 9.69
CA ARG A 291 -3.21 25.18 9.74
C ARG A 291 -1.89 24.43 9.65
N HIS A 292 -1.86 23.20 10.17
CA HIS A 292 -0.66 22.36 10.19
C HIS A 292 -0.90 21.15 9.30
N GLN A 293 0.06 20.90 8.41
CA GLN A 293 0.03 19.76 7.50
C GLN A 293 1.43 19.23 7.25
N LEU A 294 1.48 17.97 6.86
CA LEU A 294 2.65 17.33 6.29
C LEU A 294 2.33 16.94 4.86
N ILE A 295 3.16 17.39 3.91
CA ILE A 295 2.92 17.20 2.48
C ILE A 295 3.96 16.24 1.93
N GLU A 296 3.52 15.22 1.21
CA GLU A 296 4.38 14.23 0.57
C GLU A 296 4.08 14.11 -0.91
N TRP A 297 4.82 13.22 -1.57
CA TRP A 297 4.51 12.74 -2.91
C TRP A 297 4.44 13.84 -3.97
N GLY A 298 5.42 14.74 -3.98
CA GLY A 298 5.44 15.86 -4.91
C GLY A 298 4.34 16.89 -4.67
N GLY A 299 3.65 16.87 -3.52
CA GLY A 299 2.48 17.72 -3.24
C GLY A 299 1.13 16.97 -3.33
N ALA A 300 1.14 15.74 -3.83
CA ALA A 300 -0.08 14.96 -4.09
C ALA A 300 -0.69 14.30 -2.85
N GLN A 301 0.09 14.09 -1.80
CA GLN A 301 -0.43 13.57 -0.53
C GLN A 301 -0.29 14.64 0.54
N ARG A 302 -1.37 14.90 1.27
CA ARG A 302 -1.36 15.85 2.39
C ARG A 302 -1.99 15.20 3.60
N TRP A 303 -1.26 15.24 4.70
CA TRP A 303 -1.73 14.82 6.00
C TRP A 303 -2.08 16.03 6.84
N LEU A 304 -3.23 16.03 7.49
CA LEU A 304 -3.69 17.13 8.32
C LEU A 304 -4.52 16.64 9.51
N TYR A 305 -4.50 17.44 10.58
CA TYR A 305 -5.45 17.35 11.68
C TYR A 305 -6.42 18.51 11.58
N SER A 306 -7.70 18.26 11.83
CA SER A 306 -8.76 19.22 11.62
C SER A 306 -9.92 18.98 12.58
N GLU A 307 -10.43 20.08 13.14
CA GLU A 307 -11.68 20.13 13.91
C GLU A 307 -12.89 20.54 13.05
N ALA A 308 -12.67 20.84 11.76
CA ALA A 308 -13.73 21.15 10.82
C ALA A 308 -14.65 19.94 10.59
N ASP A 309 -15.87 20.20 10.12
CA ASP A 309 -16.81 19.15 9.76
C ASP A 309 -16.19 18.24 8.68
N PRO A 310 -16.20 16.89 8.86
CA PRO A 310 -15.70 15.95 7.87
C PRO A 310 -16.20 16.19 6.44
N CYS A 311 -17.46 16.62 6.29
CA CYS A 311 -18.06 16.93 4.99
C CYS A 311 -17.36 18.10 4.30
N GLN A 312 -16.91 19.11 5.04
CA GLN A 312 -16.19 20.26 4.48
C GLN A 312 -14.84 19.85 3.89
N ILE A 313 -14.12 18.94 4.57
CA ILE A 313 -12.83 18.42 4.13
C ILE A 313 -13.00 17.56 2.87
N ILE A 314 -14.02 16.69 2.87
CA ILE A 314 -14.37 15.82 1.74
C ILE A 314 -14.75 16.68 0.51
N GLN A 315 -15.65 17.64 0.68
CA GLN A 315 -16.10 18.53 -0.40
C GLN A 315 -14.94 19.38 -0.94
N TRP A 316 -14.06 19.88 -0.07
CA TRP A 316 -12.90 20.65 -0.51
C TRP A 316 -11.93 19.78 -1.32
N ALA A 317 -11.65 18.56 -0.89
CA ALA A 317 -10.79 17.63 -1.62
C ALA A 317 -11.39 17.29 -3.00
N GLU A 318 -12.69 16.98 -3.05
CA GLU A 318 -13.42 16.68 -4.30
C GLU A 318 -13.40 17.86 -5.27
N ALA A 319 -13.68 19.08 -4.79
CA ALA A 319 -13.64 20.30 -5.59
C ALA A 319 -12.24 20.61 -6.16
N ASN A 320 -11.19 20.03 -5.57
CA ASN A 320 -9.81 20.12 -6.05
C ASN A 320 -9.35 18.86 -6.82
N GLY A 321 -10.28 18.01 -7.25
CA GLY A 321 -9.99 16.81 -8.04
C GLY A 321 -9.32 15.68 -7.27
N GLY A 322 -9.48 15.66 -5.94
CA GLY A 322 -8.89 14.67 -5.05
C GLY A 322 -9.90 13.95 -4.17
N HIS A 323 -9.36 13.18 -3.22
CA HIS A 323 -10.12 12.37 -2.27
C HIS A 323 -9.57 12.60 -0.87
N ALA A 324 -10.41 12.42 0.15
CA ALA A 324 -10.06 12.57 1.55
C ALA A 324 -10.41 11.29 2.33
N THR A 325 -9.53 10.85 3.21
CA THR A 325 -9.78 9.70 4.10
C THR A 325 -9.32 10.07 5.50
N ALA A 326 -10.19 9.98 6.51
CA ALA A 326 -9.79 10.14 7.90
C ALA A 326 -9.41 8.77 8.47
N VAL A 327 -8.26 8.67 9.10
CA VAL A 327 -7.79 7.45 9.76
C VAL A 327 -7.59 7.74 11.24
N ASP A 328 -8.45 7.17 12.07
CA ASP A 328 -8.26 7.14 13.51
C ASP A 328 -7.32 5.98 13.88
N ARG A 329 -6.28 6.29 14.64
CA ARG A 329 -5.29 5.31 15.14
C ARG A 329 -5.44 5.07 16.64
N SER A 330 -6.23 5.90 17.33
CA SER A 330 -6.59 5.68 18.72
C SER A 330 -7.61 4.55 18.84
N GLU A 331 -8.50 4.43 17.85
CA GLU A 331 -9.51 3.37 17.77
C GLU A 331 -9.27 2.46 16.56
N PRO A 332 -9.04 1.15 16.76
CA PRO A 332 -8.82 0.23 15.66
C PRO A 332 -9.99 0.17 14.68
N GLY A 333 -9.72 0.44 13.41
CA GLY A 333 -10.70 0.25 12.35
C GLY A 333 -11.71 1.39 12.28
N HIS A 334 -11.36 2.60 12.71
CA HIS A 334 -12.22 3.77 12.57
C HIS A 334 -11.70 4.66 11.43
N THR A 335 -11.89 4.18 10.20
CA THR A 335 -11.55 4.93 8.98
C THR A 335 -12.81 5.44 8.27
N LEU A 336 -12.84 6.75 8.02
CA LEU A 336 -13.82 7.39 7.15
C LEU A 336 -13.22 7.50 5.75
N PHE A 337 -13.62 6.60 4.84
CA PHE A 337 -13.23 6.68 3.44
C PHE A 337 -13.96 7.81 2.72
N HIS A 338 -13.37 8.27 1.61
CA HIS A 338 -14.07 9.17 0.71
C HIS A 338 -15.32 8.47 0.17
N PRO A 339 -16.51 9.11 0.23
CA PRO A 339 -17.75 8.51 -0.26
C PRO A 339 -17.63 8.10 -1.73
N LEU A 340 -18.24 6.98 -2.09
CA LEU A 340 -18.39 6.61 -3.50
C LEU A 340 -19.42 7.53 -4.13
N SER A 341 -19.16 7.97 -5.36
CA SER A 341 -20.16 8.71 -6.13
C SER A 341 -21.36 7.82 -6.47
N ASN A 342 -22.51 8.44 -6.75
CA ASN A 342 -23.75 7.73 -7.14
C ASN A 342 -23.56 6.80 -8.35
N ALA A 343 -22.58 7.07 -9.21
CA ALA A 343 -22.24 6.22 -10.35
C ALA A 343 -21.34 5.03 -9.97
N LEU A 344 -20.42 5.22 -9.01
CA LEU A 344 -19.45 4.20 -8.62
C LEU A 344 -20.02 3.19 -7.62
N LEU A 345 -20.95 3.59 -6.75
CA LEU A 345 -21.51 2.68 -5.75
C LEU A 345 -22.20 1.45 -6.38
N PRO A 346 -23.13 1.58 -7.35
CA PRO A 346 -23.76 0.41 -7.98
C PRO A 346 -22.79 -0.46 -8.77
N LEU A 347 -21.72 0.13 -9.32
CA LEU A 347 -20.66 -0.64 -9.99
C LEU A 347 -19.87 -1.46 -8.97
N THR A 348 -19.50 -0.85 -7.85
CA THR A 348 -18.74 -1.50 -6.77
C THR A 348 -19.54 -2.64 -6.13
N GLN A 349 -20.85 -2.44 -5.94
CA GLN A 349 -21.76 -3.49 -5.45
C GLN A 349 -21.83 -4.68 -6.41
N ARG A 350 -21.94 -4.45 -7.73
CA ARG A 350 -21.95 -5.54 -8.73
C ARG A 350 -20.62 -6.30 -8.76
N ILE A 351 -19.49 -5.59 -8.62
CA ILE A 351 -18.17 -6.21 -8.49
C ILE A 351 -18.15 -7.08 -7.23
N LYS A 352 -18.53 -6.53 -6.06
CA LYS A 352 -18.58 -7.30 -4.82
C LYS A 352 -19.49 -8.52 -4.94
N GLN A 353 -20.70 -8.38 -5.48
CA GLN A 353 -21.63 -9.49 -5.70
C GLN A 353 -21.06 -10.58 -6.61
N SER A 354 -20.20 -10.23 -7.57
CA SER A 354 -19.57 -11.21 -8.46
C SER A 354 -18.50 -12.04 -7.75
N PHE A 355 -17.79 -11.45 -6.78
CA PHE A 355 -16.73 -12.11 -6.02
C PHE A 355 -17.22 -12.75 -4.72
N ASP A 356 -18.17 -12.12 -4.04
CA ASP A 356 -18.69 -12.47 -2.72
C ASP A 356 -20.22 -12.29 -2.71
N PRO A 357 -20.97 -13.18 -3.38
CA PRO A 357 -22.42 -13.05 -3.53
C PRO A 357 -23.21 -13.17 -2.22
N ALA A 358 -22.62 -13.77 -1.18
CA ALA A 358 -23.22 -13.85 0.16
C ALA A 358 -22.82 -12.68 1.07
N GLY A 359 -21.90 -11.80 0.64
CA GLY A 359 -21.45 -10.67 1.44
C GLY A 359 -20.70 -11.08 2.71
N ILE A 360 -20.06 -12.25 2.72
CA ILE A 360 -19.45 -12.81 3.94
C ILE A 360 -18.01 -12.35 4.16
N LEU A 361 -17.31 -11.83 3.15
CA LEU A 361 -15.89 -11.51 3.25
C LEU A 361 -15.68 -10.06 3.72
N ASN A 362 -15.14 -9.90 4.93
CA ASN A 362 -14.87 -8.60 5.56
C ASN A 362 -16.02 -7.58 5.35
N PRO A 363 -17.28 -7.95 5.69
CA PRO A 363 -18.44 -7.11 5.37
C PRO A 363 -18.31 -5.72 5.98
N GLY A 364 -18.71 -4.70 5.23
CA GLY A 364 -18.66 -3.31 5.71
C GLY A 364 -17.26 -2.72 5.88
N ARG A 365 -16.17 -3.43 5.55
CA ARG A 365 -14.79 -2.96 5.82
C ARG A 365 -14.42 -1.65 5.14
N LEU A 366 -14.83 -1.47 3.88
CA LEU A 366 -14.60 -0.25 3.11
C LEU A 366 -15.80 0.70 3.23
N TYR A 367 -16.99 0.21 2.90
CA TYR A 367 -18.24 0.96 2.93
C TYR A 367 -19.33 0.08 3.51
N THR A 368 -20.23 0.64 4.31
CA THR A 368 -21.37 -0.08 4.92
C THR A 368 -22.37 -0.62 3.90
N GLU A 369 -22.38 -0.01 2.71
CA GLU A 369 -23.26 -0.31 1.59
C GLU A 369 -22.74 -1.48 0.73
N LEU A 370 -21.58 -2.05 1.09
CA LEU A 370 -20.92 -3.16 0.41
C LEU A 370 -21.01 -4.46 1.20
#